data_AF-A0AAV0WBK8-F1
#
_entry.id   AF-A0AAV0WBK8-F1
#
_cell.length_a   1.000
_cell.length_b   1.000
_cell.length_c   1.000
_cell.angle_alpha   90.00
_cell.angle_beta   90.00
_cell.angle_gamma   90.00
#
_symmetry.space_group_name_H-M   'P 1'
#
loop_
_entity.id
_entity.type
_entity.pdbx_description
1 polymer ?
#
loop_
_entity_poly.entity_id
_entity_poly.type
_entity_poly.pdbx_seq_one_letter_code
_entity_poly.pdbx_strand_id
1 'polypeptide(L)'
;MLRDPSEANKRELALQQRKAKQIINKNKRIWEKPRIETIENSYKNNTKLFFEKANEVKNGFIPRSSIMKEDKGTLVSDKEEVTKEYKKVF
;
A
#
# COMPACT_ATOMS: atom_id res chain seq x y z
N MET A 1 -4.59 -19.11 12.67
CA MET A 1 -3.80 -20.08 13.47
C MET A 1 -3.21 -21.13 12.53
N LEU A 2 -2.01 -21.63 12.80
CA LEU A 2 -1.38 -22.69 11.98
C LEU A 2 -2.22 -23.97 12.11
N ARG A 3 -2.56 -24.63 10.99
CA ARG A 3 -3.40 -25.84 11.01
C ARG A 3 -2.68 -27.05 11.63
N ASP A 4 -1.37 -27.17 11.43
CA ASP A 4 -0.51 -28.20 12.04
C ASP A 4 0.75 -27.55 12.63
N PRO A 5 0.78 -27.30 13.96
CA PRO A 5 1.84 -26.55 14.62
C PRO A 5 3.05 -27.41 15.01
N SER A 6 3.55 -28.25 14.09
CA SER A 6 4.87 -28.89 14.22
C SER A 6 6.00 -27.85 14.33
N GLU A 7 7.08 -28.18 15.04
CA GLU A 7 8.27 -27.33 15.15
C GLU A 7 8.92 -27.05 13.78
N ALA A 8 8.84 -28.00 12.84
CA ALA A 8 9.30 -27.78 11.47
C ALA A 8 8.44 -26.71 10.76
N ASN A 9 7.11 -26.82 10.86
CA ASN A 9 6.17 -25.89 10.22
C ASN A 9 6.26 -24.47 10.83
N LYS A 10 6.50 -24.37 12.15
CA LYS A 10 6.74 -23.09 12.82
C LYS A 10 8.02 -22.42 12.30
N ARG A 11 9.11 -23.18 12.14
CA ARG A 11 10.38 -22.67 11.58
C ARG A 11 10.21 -22.21 10.13
N GLU A 12 9.51 -22.99 9.32
CA GLU A 12 9.22 -22.63 7.94
C GLU A 12 8.40 -21.35 7.84
N LEU A 13 7.31 -21.23 8.61
CA LEU A 13 6.51 -20.01 8.67
C LEU A 13 7.37 -18.79 9.05
N ALA A 14 8.21 -18.91 10.07
CA ALA A 14 9.08 -17.81 10.51
C ALA A 14 10.05 -17.39 9.40
N LEU A 15 10.57 -18.36 8.63
CA LEU A 15 11.47 -18.09 7.51
C LEU A 15 10.75 -17.40 6.35
N GLN A 16 9.52 -17.82 6.03
CA GLN A 16 8.68 -17.16 5.03
C GLN A 16 8.30 -15.73 5.43
N GLN A 17 7.94 -15.52 6.71
CA GLN A 17 7.65 -14.18 7.24
C GLN A 17 8.86 -13.25 7.15
N ARG A 18 10.06 -13.76 7.45
CA ARG A 18 11.32 -12.99 7.30
C ARG A 18 11.56 -12.61 5.84
N LYS A 19 11.41 -13.56 4.91
CA LYS A 19 11.53 -13.29 3.46
C LYS A 19 10.51 -12.25 2.99
N ALA A 20 9.24 -12.40 3.37
CA ALA A 20 8.19 -11.46 3.02
C ALA A 20 8.50 -10.05 3.55
N LYS A 21 8.94 -9.93 4.82
CA LYS A 21 9.32 -8.64 5.41
C LYS A 21 10.50 -8.00 4.66
N GLN A 22 11.50 -8.79 4.25
CA GLN A 22 12.62 -8.28 3.45
C GLN A 22 12.14 -7.74 2.09
N ILE A 23 11.26 -8.46 1.40
CA ILE A 23 10.70 -8.04 0.11
C ILE A 23 9.90 -6.74 0.27
N ILE A 24 9.01 -6.66 1.26
CA ILE A 24 8.21 -5.46 1.54
C ILE A 24 9.11 -4.25 1.81
N ASN A 25 10.13 -4.41 2.64
CA ASN A 25 11.08 -3.34 2.95
C ASN A 25 11.89 -2.90 1.72
N LYS A 26 12.30 -3.84 0.86
CA LYS A 26 13.01 -3.54 -0.38
C LYS A 26 12.12 -2.74 -1.33
N ASN A 27 10.88 -3.18 -1.53
CA ASN A 27 9.92 -2.49 -2.39
C ASN A 27 9.58 -1.09 -1.87
N LYS A 28 9.40 -0.95 -0.55
CA LYS A 28 9.21 0.35 0.10
C LYS A 28 10.38 1.28 -0.20
N ARG A 29 11.62 0.83 -0.01
CA ARG A 29 12.83 1.64 -0.33
C ARG A 29 12.93 2.03 -1.79
N ILE A 30 12.61 1.12 -2.72
CA ILE A 30 12.61 1.40 -4.17
C ILE A 30 11.59 2.50 -4.50
N TRP A 31 10.43 2.49 -3.83
CA TRP A 31 9.38 3.50 -4.01
C TRP A 31 9.72 4.86 -3.37
N GLU A 32 10.42 4.86 -2.22
CA GLU A 32 10.79 6.08 -1.48
C GLU A 32 11.95 6.84 -2.13
N LYS A 33 13.00 6.14 -2.59
CA LYS A 33 14.20 6.75 -3.19
C LYS A 33 13.93 7.85 -4.24
N PRO A 34 13.18 7.59 -5.33
CA PRO A 34 12.96 8.59 -6.37
C PRO A 34 12.12 9.78 -5.88
N ARG A 35 11.26 9.58 -4.87
CA ARG A 35 10.47 10.66 -4.26
C ARG A 35 11.34 11.59 -3.44
N ILE A 36 12.25 11.04 -2.65
CA ILE A 36 13.23 11.83 -1.88
C ILE A 36 14.07 12.66 -2.83
N GLU A 37 14.60 12.06 -3.90
CA GLU A 37 15.37 12.77 -4.93
C GLU A 37 14.56 13.90 -5.58
N THR A 38 13.27 13.68 -5.86
CA THR A 38 12.37 14.73 -6.37
C THR A 38 12.19 15.87 -5.36
N ILE A 39 12.05 15.55 -4.08
CA ILE A 39 11.91 16.55 -3.01
C ILE A 39 13.20 17.38 -2.89
N GLU A 40 14.36 16.74 -2.86
CA GLU A 40 15.67 17.42 -2.75
C GLU A 40 15.92 18.35 -3.95
N ASN A 41 15.60 17.91 -5.17
CA ASN A 41 15.77 18.70 -6.39
C ASN A 41 14.75 19.85 -6.52
N SER A 42 13.57 19.73 -5.91
CA SER A 42 12.50 20.74 -6.00
C SER A 42 12.64 21.88 -5.00
N TYR A 43 13.40 21.70 -3.91
CA TYR A 43 13.52 22.68 -2.82
C TYR A 43 13.89 24.10 -3.28
N LYS A 44 14.84 24.23 -4.23
CA LYS A 44 15.34 25.54 -4.69
C LYS A 44 14.49 26.19 -5.80
N ASN A 45 13.81 25.39 -6.60
CA ASN A 45 13.21 25.84 -7.86
C ASN A 45 11.67 25.83 -7.84
N ASN A 46 11.05 25.03 -6.97
CA ASN A 46 9.59 24.91 -6.89
C ASN A 46 9.13 24.51 -5.48
N THR A 47 8.97 25.51 -4.62
CA THR A 47 8.55 25.34 -3.23
C THR A 47 7.18 24.66 -3.10
N LYS A 48 6.25 24.90 -4.04
CA LYS A 48 4.93 24.25 -4.04
C LYS A 48 5.08 22.74 -4.25
N LEU A 49 5.84 22.34 -5.25
CA LEU A 49 6.11 20.93 -5.55
C LEU A 49 6.84 20.24 -4.39
N PHE A 50 7.78 20.94 -3.75
CA PHE A 50 8.45 20.45 -2.55
C PHE A 50 7.45 20.07 -1.45
N PHE A 51 6.55 20.98 -1.06
CA PHE A 51 5.58 20.71 -0.01
C PHE A 51 4.56 19.63 -0.41
N GLU A 52 4.14 19.59 -1.67
CA GLU A 52 3.24 18.57 -2.18
C GLU A 52 3.87 17.16 -2.06
N LYS A 53 5.09 16.99 -2.56
CA LYS A 53 5.79 15.69 -2.52
C LYS A 53 6.24 15.31 -1.12
N ALA A 54 6.64 16.27 -0.29
CA ALA A 54 6.93 16.02 1.12
C ALA A 54 5.67 15.53 1.88
N ASN A 55 4.49 16.10 1.57
CA ASN A 55 3.23 15.64 2.15
C ASN A 55 2.84 14.22 1.70
N GLU A 56 3.08 13.85 0.44
CA GLU A 56 2.85 12.48 -0.04
C GLU A 56 3.67 11.45 0.75
N VAL A 57 4.95 11.76 1.02
CA VAL A 57 5.83 10.88 1.80
C VAL A 57 5.42 10.86 3.28
N LYS A 58 5.11 12.02 3.87
CA LYS A 58 4.71 12.15 5.28
C LYS A 58 3.43 11.38 5.60
N ASN A 59 2.41 11.50 4.74
CA ASN A 59 1.12 10.85 4.97
C ASN A 59 1.13 9.37 4.56
N GLY A 60 2.15 8.94 3.81
CA GLY A 60 2.31 7.54 3.41
C GLY A 60 1.18 7.04 2.53
N PHE A 61 0.89 5.74 2.64
CA PHE A 61 -0.22 5.12 1.91
C PHE A 61 -1.55 5.47 2.59
N ILE A 62 -2.31 6.36 1.96
CA ILE A 62 -3.71 6.60 2.33
C ILE A 62 -4.54 5.54 1.59
N PRO A 63 -5.15 4.57 2.29
CA PRO A 63 -6.04 3.62 1.64
C PRO A 63 -7.19 4.38 0.99
N ARG A 64 -7.41 4.17 -0.31
CA ARG A 64 -8.61 4.68 -0.98
C ARG A 64 -9.78 3.87 -0.43
N SER A 65 -10.61 4.50 0.39
CA SER A 65 -11.88 3.93 0.87
C SER A 65 -12.91 3.69 -0.24
N SER A 66 -12.59 4.11 -1.47
CA SER A 66 -13.42 3.91 -2.67
C SER A 66 -13.18 2.57 -3.37
N ILE A 67 -12.74 1.54 -2.66
CA ILE A 67 -12.61 0.19 -3.25
C ILE A 67 -13.64 -0.69 -2.57
N MET A 68 -14.69 -1.08 -3.31
CA MET A 68 -15.73 -1.99 -2.85
C MET A 68 -15.55 -3.34 -3.53
N LYS A 69 -15.87 -4.42 -2.82
CA LYS A 69 -15.87 -5.76 -3.40
C LYS A 69 -17.29 -6.07 -3.87
N GLU A 70 -17.44 -6.33 -5.16
CA GLU A 70 -18.71 -6.78 -5.75
C GLU A 70 -19.01 -8.22 -5.29
N ASP A 71 -20.27 -8.65 -5.38
CA ASP A 71 -20.74 -9.99 -5.00
C ASP A 71 -19.99 -11.12 -5.74
N LYS A 72 -19.51 -10.87 -6.96
CA LYS A 72 -18.70 -11.82 -7.75
C LYS A 72 -17.24 -11.90 -7.30
N GLY A 73 -16.85 -11.12 -6.30
CA GLY A 73 -15.50 -11.08 -5.74
C GLY A 73 -14.54 -10.12 -6.43
N THR A 74 -15.00 -9.40 -7.46
CA THR A 74 -14.22 -8.39 -8.20
C THR A 74 -14.08 -7.10 -7.38
N LEU A 75 -12.90 -6.48 -7.42
CA LEU A 75 -12.65 -5.20 -6.76
C LEU A 75 -13.04 -4.05 -7.69
N VAL A 76 -14.03 -3.28 -7.27
CA VAL A 76 -14.54 -2.09 -7.95
C VAL A 76 -13.88 -0.89 -7.31
N SER A 77 -13.18 -0.09 -8.12
CA SER A 77 -12.45 1.10 -7.66
C SER A 77 -12.96 2.41 -8.27
N ASP A 78 -13.84 2.32 -9.26
CA ASP A 78 -14.49 3.47 -9.86
C ASP A 78 -15.59 4.00 -8.94
N LYS A 79 -15.65 5.33 -8.78
CA LYS A 79 -16.57 5.95 -7.82
C LYS A 79 -18.04 5.77 -8.18
N GLU A 80 -18.37 5.78 -9.47
CA GLU A 80 -19.75 5.60 -9.92
C GLU A 80 -20.20 4.15 -9.71
N GLU A 81 -19.31 3.20 -10.02
CA GLU A 81 -19.58 1.77 -9.82
C GLU A 81 -19.66 1.41 -8.33
N VAL A 82 -18.79 1.95 -7.48
CA VAL A 82 -18.87 1.78 -6.02
C VAL A 82 -20.18 2.32 -5.46
N THR A 83 -20.66 3.45 -5.97
CA THR A 83 -21.94 4.04 -5.54
C THR A 83 -23.13 3.17 -5.97
N LYS A 84 -23.07 2.58 -7.18
CA LYS A 84 -24.10 1.64 -7.66
C LYS A 84 -24.15 0.38 -6.80
N GLU A 85 -23.00 -0.19 -6.42
CA GLU A 85 -23.01 -1.39 -5.58
C GLU A 85 -23.37 -1.09 -4.13
N TYR A 86 -23.00 0.08 -3.61
CA TYR A 86 -23.44 0.50 -2.28
C TYR A 86 -24.97 0.60 -2.18
N LYS A 87 -25.65 1.11 -3.23
CA LYS A 87 -27.13 1.17 -3.30
C LYS A 87 -27.84 -0.19 -3.42
N LYS A 88 -27.12 -1.28 -3.72
CA LYS A 88 -27.72 -2.62 -3.73
C LYS A 88 -27.78 -3.23 -2.33
N VAL A 89 -26.88 -2.79 -1.45
CA VAL A 89 -26.70 -3.33 -0.09
C VAL A 89 -27.51 -2.56 0.96
N PHE A 90 -27.86 -1.30 0.67
CA PHE A 90 -28.63 -0.39 1.54
C PHE A 90 -29.80 0.21 0.77
#